data_AF-A0A7K4GRK3-F1
#
_entry.id   AF-A0A7K4GRK3-F1
#
_cell.length_a   1.000
_cell.length_b   1.000
_cell.length_c   1.000
_cell.angle_alpha   90.00
_cell.angle_beta   90.00
_cell.angle_gamma   90.00
#
_symmetry.space_group_name_H-M   'P 1'
#
loop_
_entity.id
_entity.type
_entity.pdbx_description
1 polymer ?
#
loop_
_entity_poly.entity_id
_entity_poly.type
_entity_poly.pdbx_seq_one_letter_code
_entity_poly.pdbx_strand_id
1 'polypeptide(L)'
;MEEPNDDSEQHELEKLRLKKMKALVDAQKRKQATQERVISINDKIVYILQAVLAPNAFSYLEKIRSNEPMVYQAIFNELVSPDVINNIDYLIAIINRQGGVPRKIHLDAIIYLERKVKGIKGKIQVKKGDGEMMDLGSFLTK
;
A
#
# COMPACT_ATOMS: atom_id res chain seq x y z
N MET A 1 2.31 64.29 -28.90
CA MET A 1 2.71 63.24 -27.95
C MET A 1 1.71 62.13 -28.14
N GLU A 2 2.08 61.11 -28.90
CA GLU A 2 1.22 59.95 -29.18
C GLU A 2 1.37 58.96 -28.02
N GLU A 3 0.27 58.56 -27.41
CA GLU A 3 0.19 57.43 -26.49
C GLU A 3 -0.41 56.23 -27.23
N PRO A 4 0.38 55.26 -27.72
CA PRO A 4 -0.16 54.03 -28.31
C PRO A 4 0.22 52.78 -27.52
N ASN A 5 0.31 52.85 -26.17
CA ASN A 5 0.92 51.77 -25.38
C ASN A 5 -0.05 50.89 -24.59
N ASP A 6 -1.26 51.34 -24.30
CA ASP A 6 -2.17 50.64 -23.35
C ASP A 6 -2.82 49.38 -23.96
N ASP A 7 -3.30 49.44 -25.21
CA ASP A 7 -3.94 48.28 -25.87
C ASP A 7 -2.95 47.13 -26.14
N SER A 8 -1.68 47.44 -26.44
CA SER A 8 -0.67 46.40 -26.71
C SER A 8 -0.24 45.69 -25.42
N GLU A 9 -0.11 46.43 -24.31
CA GLU A 9 0.21 45.87 -23.00
C GLU A 9 -0.96 45.02 -22.47
N GLN A 10 -2.21 45.44 -22.68
CA GLN A 10 -3.39 44.66 -22.33
C GLN A 10 -3.48 43.35 -23.12
N HIS A 11 -3.16 43.36 -24.42
CA HIS A 11 -3.15 42.16 -25.26
C HIS A 11 -2.06 41.15 -24.85
N GLU A 12 -0.89 41.62 -24.44
CA GLU A 12 0.21 40.78 -23.94
C GLU A 12 -0.09 40.24 -22.54
N LEU A 13 -0.73 41.03 -21.67
CA LEU A 13 -1.22 40.60 -20.36
C LEU A 13 -2.29 39.51 -20.50
N GLU A 14 -3.19 39.63 -21.46
CA GLU A 14 -4.22 38.64 -21.73
C GLU A 14 -3.64 37.33 -22.28
N LYS A 15 -2.68 37.40 -23.22
CA LYS A 15 -1.91 36.22 -23.67
C LYS A 15 -1.18 35.54 -22.52
N LEU A 16 -0.60 36.32 -21.59
CA LEU A 16 0.09 35.79 -20.42
C LEU A 16 -0.88 35.09 -19.45
N ARG A 17 -2.07 35.67 -19.23
CA ARG A 17 -3.14 35.05 -18.43
C ARG A 17 -3.63 33.75 -19.05
N LEU A 18 -3.92 33.74 -20.35
CA LEU A 18 -4.31 32.54 -21.10
C LEU A 18 -3.25 31.44 -21.02
N LYS A 19 -1.97 31.80 -21.17
CA LYS A 19 -0.84 30.86 -21.06
C LYS A 19 -0.72 30.28 -19.64
N LYS A 20 -0.89 31.10 -18.59
CA LYS A 20 -0.91 30.64 -17.20
C LYS A 20 -2.12 29.75 -16.91
N MET A 21 -3.31 30.12 -17.39
CA MET A 21 -4.53 29.34 -17.20
C MET A 21 -4.41 27.97 -17.88
N LYS A 22 -3.88 27.92 -19.11
CA LYS A 22 -3.59 26.67 -19.82
C LYS A 22 -2.58 25.80 -19.08
N ALA A 23 -1.49 26.38 -18.58
CA ALA A 23 -0.49 25.66 -17.80
C ALA A 23 -1.06 25.08 -16.49
N LEU A 24 -1.95 25.80 -15.81
CA LEU A 24 -2.64 25.32 -14.62
C LEU A 24 -3.59 24.17 -14.93
N VAL A 25 -4.37 24.27 -16.02
CA VAL A 25 -5.28 23.22 -16.47
C VAL A 25 -4.50 21.95 -16.87
N ASP A 26 -3.40 22.09 -17.61
CA ASP A 26 -2.57 20.95 -18.03
C ASP A 26 -1.89 20.29 -16.82
N ALA A 27 -1.42 21.07 -15.84
CA ALA A 27 -0.88 20.55 -14.60
C ALA A 27 -1.95 19.82 -13.78
N GLN A 28 -3.17 20.35 -13.72
CA GLN A 28 -4.30 19.73 -13.02
C GLN A 28 -4.73 18.42 -13.68
N LYS A 29 -4.83 18.38 -15.02
CA LYS A 29 -5.10 17.15 -15.78
C LYS A 29 -4.05 16.07 -15.53
N ARG A 30 -2.76 16.43 -15.49
CA ARG A 30 -1.69 15.48 -15.15
C ARG A 30 -1.83 14.92 -13.74
N LYS A 31 -2.18 15.77 -12.77
CA LYS A 31 -2.42 15.33 -11.38
C LYS A 31 -3.63 14.40 -11.28
N GLN A 32 -4.73 14.72 -11.97
CA GLN A 32 -5.94 13.88 -12.02
C GLN A 32 -5.66 12.52 -12.64
N ALA A 33 -5.04 12.47 -13.82
CA ALA A 33 -4.68 11.22 -14.48
C ALA A 33 -3.73 10.35 -13.62
N THR A 34 -2.85 10.98 -12.86
CA THR A 34 -1.98 10.26 -11.92
C THR A 34 -2.76 9.71 -10.73
N GLN A 35 -3.68 10.49 -10.15
CA GLN A 35 -4.54 10.04 -9.04
C GLN A 35 -5.46 8.89 -9.47
N GLU A 36 -6.11 9.00 -10.62
CA GLU A 36 -6.98 7.95 -11.19
C GLU A 36 -6.20 6.64 -11.40
N ARG A 37 -4.97 6.74 -11.91
CA ARG A 37 -4.10 5.57 -12.05
C ARG A 37 -3.74 4.93 -10.71
N VAL A 38 -3.45 5.74 -9.68
CA VAL A 38 -3.14 5.23 -8.33
C VAL A 38 -4.35 4.54 -7.71
N ILE A 39 -5.56 5.10 -7.86
CA ILE A 39 -6.80 4.47 -7.40
C ILE A 39 -7.00 3.12 -8.11
N SER A 40 -6.83 3.10 -9.44
CA SER A 40 -6.95 1.88 -10.23
C SER A 40 -5.97 0.77 -9.81
N ILE A 41 -4.74 1.12 -9.46
CA ILE A 41 -3.75 0.15 -8.96
C ILE A 41 -4.16 -0.36 -7.58
N ASN A 42 -4.56 0.52 -6.66
CA ASN A 42 -4.96 0.12 -5.31
C ASN A 42 -6.16 -0.83 -5.32
N ASP A 43 -7.18 -0.57 -6.13
CA ASP A 43 -8.36 -1.43 -6.25
C ASP A 43 -7.98 -2.84 -6.73
N LYS A 44 -7.07 -2.90 -7.71
CA LYS A 44 -6.50 -4.17 -8.20
C LYS A 44 -5.71 -4.91 -7.13
N ILE A 45 -4.95 -4.19 -6.30
CA ILE A 45 -4.20 -4.81 -5.19
C ILE A 45 -5.17 -5.37 -4.17
N VAL A 46 -6.21 -4.61 -3.80
CA VAL A 46 -7.24 -5.06 -2.86
C VAL A 46 -7.92 -6.33 -3.37
N TYR A 47 -8.25 -6.38 -4.66
CA TYR A 47 -8.82 -7.56 -5.29
C TYR A 47 -7.89 -8.79 -5.18
N ILE A 48 -6.60 -8.62 -5.47
CA ILE A 48 -5.61 -9.70 -5.35
C ILE A 48 -5.48 -10.14 -3.88
N LEU A 49 -5.36 -9.20 -2.95
CA LEU A 49 -5.27 -9.49 -1.52
C LEU A 49 -6.49 -10.28 -1.04
N GLN A 50 -7.70 -9.92 -1.49
CA GLN A 50 -8.93 -10.64 -1.17
C GLN A 50 -8.93 -12.08 -1.73
N ALA A 51 -8.33 -12.30 -2.90
CA ALA A 51 -8.21 -13.63 -3.50
C ALA A 51 -7.15 -14.51 -2.80
N VAL A 52 -6.04 -13.90 -2.39
CA VAL A 52 -4.86 -14.58 -1.80
C VAL A 52 -5.02 -14.80 -0.30
N LEU A 53 -5.69 -13.90 0.43
CA LEU A 53 -5.88 -14.01 1.88
C LEU A 53 -7.12 -14.84 2.20
N ALA A 54 -7.06 -15.55 3.33
CA ALA A 54 -8.25 -16.09 3.95
C ALA A 54 -9.18 -14.94 4.41
N PRO A 55 -10.51 -15.12 4.42
CA PRO A 55 -11.44 -14.04 4.75
C PRO A 55 -11.17 -13.39 6.11
N ASN A 56 -10.86 -14.21 7.12
CA ASN A 56 -10.49 -13.75 8.46
C ASN A 56 -9.16 -12.99 8.49
N ALA A 57 -8.17 -13.41 7.69
CA ALA A 57 -6.89 -12.74 7.55
C ALA A 57 -7.05 -11.36 6.90
N PHE A 58 -7.86 -11.27 5.84
CA PHE A 58 -8.17 -10.00 5.18
C PHE A 58 -8.91 -9.04 6.12
N SER A 59 -9.94 -9.53 6.83
CA SER A 59 -10.66 -8.70 7.82
C SER A 59 -9.75 -8.21 8.95
N TYR A 60 -8.77 -9.02 9.37
CA TYR A 60 -7.81 -8.60 10.38
C TYR A 60 -6.84 -7.54 9.84
N LEU A 61 -6.34 -7.71 8.62
CA LEU A 61 -5.50 -6.73 7.95
C LEU A 61 -6.20 -5.37 7.81
N GLU A 62 -7.49 -5.37 7.46
CA GLU A 62 -8.31 -4.15 7.39
C GLU A 62 -8.48 -3.47 8.75
N LYS A 63 -8.56 -4.24 9.85
CA LYS A 63 -8.55 -3.68 11.21
C LYS A 63 -7.21 -3.03 11.53
N ILE A 64 -6.09 -3.67 11.16
CA ILE A 64 -4.76 -3.07 11.34
C ILE A 64 -4.66 -1.77 10.53
N ARG A 65 -5.18 -1.73 9.30
CA ARG A 65 -5.18 -0.51 8.47
C ARG A 65 -5.84 0.69 9.18
N SER A 66 -6.95 0.45 9.87
CA SER A 66 -7.69 1.50 10.58
C SER A 66 -7.08 1.86 11.93
N ASN A 67 -6.54 0.88 12.66
CA ASN A 67 -6.03 1.09 14.03
C ASN A 67 -4.56 1.53 14.05
N GLU A 68 -3.73 0.94 13.19
CA GLU A 68 -2.28 1.08 13.19
C GLU A 68 -1.74 1.20 11.74
N PRO A 69 -1.92 2.37 11.09
CA PRO A 69 -1.58 2.54 9.67
C PRO A 69 -0.10 2.31 9.36
N MET A 70 0.80 2.64 10.29
CA MET A 70 2.23 2.41 10.13
C MET A 70 2.58 0.91 10.09
N VAL A 71 1.91 0.11 10.94
CA VAL A 71 2.08 -1.35 10.97
C VAL A 71 1.50 -1.96 9.71
N TYR A 72 0.32 -1.50 9.29
CA TYR A 72 -0.26 -1.91 8.01
C TYR A 72 0.69 -1.65 6.84
N GLN A 73 1.28 -0.46 6.75
CA GLN A 73 2.19 -0.13 5.63
C GLN A 73 3.42 -1.04 5.62
N ALA A 74 3.98 -1.36 6.78
CA ALA A 74 5.12 -2.26 6.88
C ALA A 74 4.74 -3.69 6.46
N ILE A 75 3.58 -4.20 6.91
CA ILE A 75 3.05 -5.50 6.48
C ILE A 75 2.78 -5.48 4.96
N PHE A 76 2.20 -4.40 4.45
CA PHE A 76 1.90 -4.23 3.04
C PHE A 76 3.15 -4.28 2.16
N ASN A 77 4.23 -3.60 2.58
CA ASN A 77 5.51 -3.63 1.87
C ASN A 77 6.15 -5.03 1.86
N GLU A 78 5.87 -5.86 2.86
CA GLU A 78 6.31 -7.27 2.89
C GLU A 78 5.43 -8.15 1.98
N LEU A 79 4.13 -7.92 1.96
CA LEU A 79 3.16 -8.71 1.18
C LEU A 79 3.17 -8.36 -0.31
N VAL A 80 3.39 -7.09 -0.64
CA VAL A 80 3.28 -6.54 -2.00
C VAL A 80 4.65 -6.01 -2.40
N SER A 81 5.42 -6.84 -3.09
CA SER A 81 6.69 -6.42 -3.67
C SER A 81 6.47 -5.55 -4.91
N PRO A 82 7.47 -4.75 -5.35
CA PRO A 82 7.39 -3.98 -6.58
C PRO A 82 7.03 -4.82 -7.81
N ASP A 83 7.47 -6.08 -7.84
CA ASP A 83 7.17 -7.01 -8.93
C ASP A 83 5.67 -7.36 -9.01
N VAL A 84 4.99 -7.43 -7.86
CA VAL A 84 3.54 -7.66 -7.81
C VAL A 84 2.79 -6.48 -8.43
N ILE A 85 3.25 -5.25 -8.16
CA ILE A 85 2.65 -4.02 -8.71
C ILE A 85 2.84 -3.97 -10.23
N ASN A 86 4.03 -4.32 -10.72
CA ASN A 86 4.33 -4.33 -12.15
C ASN A 86 3.51 -5.39 -12.92
N ASN A 87 3.21 -6.52 -12.28
CA ASN A 87 2.52 -7.65 -12.91
C ASN A 87 1.05 -7.77 -12.48
N ILE A 88 0.46 -6.70 -11.96
CA ILE A 88 -0.85 -6.76 -11.30
C ILE A 88 -1.98 -7.25 -12.22
N ASP A 89 -1.97 -6.80 -13.47
CA ASP A 89 -2.97 -7.20 -14.47
C ASP A 89 -2.83 -8.67 -14.87
N TYR A 90 -1.59 -9.16 -14.94
CA TYR A 90 -1.30 -10.56 -15.21
C TYR A 90 -1.75 -11.46 -14.06
N LEU A 91 -1.51 -11.04 -12.81
CA LEU A 91 -1.97 -11.76 -11.62
C LEU A 91 -3.50 -11.86 -11.58
N ILE A 92 -4.21 -10.78 -11.88
CA ILE A 92 -5.67 -10.77 -11.99
C ILE A 92 -6.14 -11.74 -13.08
N ALA A 93 -5.51 -11.73 -14.25
CA ALA A 93 -5.86 -12.64 -15.34
C ALA A 93 -5.69 -14.12 -14.94
N ILE A 94 -4.63 -14.46 -14.19
CA ILE A 94 -4.43 -15.81 -13.67
C ILE A 94 -5.52 -16.18 -12.66
N ILE A 95 -5.79 -15.31 -11.69
CA ILE A 95 -6.79 -15.53 -10.64
C ILE A 95 -8.16 -15.80 -11.28
N ASN A 96 -8.55 -14.98 -12.26
CA ASN A 96 -9.81 -15.14 -12.99
C ASN A 96 -9.86 -16.46 -13.78
N ARG A 97 -8.75 -16.83 -14.43
CA ARG A 97 -8.68 -18.09 -15.21
C ARG A 97 -8.75 -19.33 -14.34
N GLN A 98 -8.15 -19.30 -13.15
CA GLN A 98 -8.04 -20.45 -12.25
C GLN A 98 -9.18 -20.51 -11.21
N GLY A 99 -10.02 -19.48 -11.14
CA GLY A 99 -11.11 -19.38 -10.15
C GLY A 99 -10.63 -19.07 -8.73
N GLY A 100 -9.40 -18.57 -8.57
CA GLY A 100 -8.81 -18.24 -7.28
C GLY A 100 -7.38 -18.77 -7.09
N VAL A 101 -6.87 -18.59 -5.87
CA VAL A 101 -5.54 -19.07 -5.47
C VAL A 101 -5.71 -20.33 -4.61
N PRO A 102 -5.03 -21.47 -4.95
CA PRO A 102 -5.26 -22.75 -4.29
C PRO A 102 -4.79 -22.78 -2.83
N ARG A 103 -3.83 -21.95 -2.43
CA ARG A 103 -3.37 -21.81 -1.05
C ARG A 103 -3.56 -20.38 -0.59
N LYS A 104 -4.44 -20.20 0.39
CA LYS A 104 -4.70 -18.89 0.99
C LYS A 104 -3.75 -18.61 2.16
N ILE A 105 -3.38 -17.36 2.33
CA ILE A 105 -2.61 -16.90 3.49
C ILE A 105 -3.57 -16.81 4.69
N HIS A 106 -3.28 -17.58 5.73
CA HIS A 106 -4.09 -17.64 6.95
C HIS A 106 -3.82 -16.48 7.91
N LEU A 107 -4.70 -16.31 8.89
CA LEU A 107 -4.62 -15.25 9.91
C LEU A 107 -3.29 -15.25 10.66
N ASP A 108 -2.77 -16.44 11.00
CA ASP A 108 -1.54 -16.60 11.77
C ASP A 108 -0.34 -15.94 11.07
N ALA A 109 -0.30 -15.97 9.74
CA ALA A 109 0.76 -15.31 8.97
C ALA A 109 0.69 -13.78 9.11
N ILE A 110 -0.52 -13.20 9.10
CA ILE A 110 -0.70 -11.75 9.28
C ILE A 110 -0.35 -11.34 10.72
N ILE A 111 -0.75 -12.13 11.72
CA ILE A 111 -0.36 -11.90 13.13
C ILE A 111 1.16 -12.01 13.29
N TYR A 112 1.79 -12.98 12.63
CA TYR A 112 3.24 -13.13 12.65
C TYR A 112 3.94 -11.88 12.07
N LEU A 113 3.48 -11.39 10.92
CA LEU A 113 4.02 -10.17 10.30
C LEU A 113 3.81 -8.95 11.20
N GLU A 114 2.63 -8.81 11.80
CA GLU A 114 2.34 -7.75 12.76
C GLU A 114 3.31 -7.78 13.96
N ARG A 115 3.51 -8.96 14.56
CA ARG A 115 4.46 -9.13 15.68
C ARG A 115 5.90 -8.85 15.27
N LYS A 116 6.30 -9.27 14.07
CA LYS A 116 7.63 -9.02 13.49
C LYS A 116 7.87 -7.52 13.35
N VAL A 117 6.91 -6.78 12.77
CA VAL A 117 6.98 -5.32 12.62
C VAL A 117 7.02 -4.62 13.97
N LYS A 118 6.21 -5.08 14.94
CA LYS A 118 6.19 -4.54 16.31
C LYS A 118 7.41 -4.94 17.16
N GLY A 119 8.31 -5.78 16.64
CA GLY A 119 9.47 -6.27 17.37
C GLY A 119 9.13 -7.19 18.56
N ILE A 120 7.93 -7.76 18.58
CA ILE A 120 7.47 -8.67 19.64
C ILE A 120 8.14 -10.03 19.39
N LYS A 121 9.26 -10.29 20.07
CA LYS A 121 9.91 -11.60 20.06
C LYS A 121 9.01 -12.61 20.79
N GLY A 122 8.74 -13.75 20.15
CA GLY A 122 8.06 -14.85 20.80
C GLY A 122 8.91 -15.36 21.97
N LYS A 123 8.38 -15.24 23.20
CA LYS A 123 8.97 -15.91 24.36
C LYS A 123 8.40 -17.31 24.39
N ILE A 124 9.21 -18.32 24.07
CA ILE A 124 8.78 -19.70 24.25
C ILE A 124 9.22 -20.08 25.66
N GLN A 125 8.26 -20.33 26.55
CA GLN A 125 8.57 -20.74 27.92
C GLN A 125 8.68 -22.26 27.99
N VAL A 126 9.81 -22.75 28.50
CA VAL A 126 10.09 -24.15 28.79
C VAL A 126 10.00 -24.36 30.29
N LYS A 127 9.23 -25.35 30.72
CA LYS A 127 9.22 -25.79 32.11
C LYS A 127 10.43 -26.69 32.36
N LYS A 128 11.36 -26.25 33.21
CA LYS A 128 12.44 -27.13 33.69
C LYS A 128 11.89 -28.19 34.65
N GLY A 129 12.63 -29.29 34.83
CA GLY A 129 12.29 -30.39 35.73
C GLY A 129 11.97 -29.95 37.17
N ASP A 130 12.53 -28.82 37.61
CA ASP A 130 12.31 -28.21 38.93
C ASP A 130 11.07 -27.31 39.02
N GLY A 131 10.27 -27.22 37.95
CA GLY A 131 9.02 -26.47 37.93
C GLY A 131 9.14 -24.98 37.54
N GLU A 132 10.37 -24.45 37.43
CA GLU A 132 10.60 -23.08 36.96
C GLU A 132 10.41 -22.95 35.42
N MET A 133 9.69 -21.91 35.02
CA MET A 133 9.48 -21.56 33.61
C MET A 133 10.65 -20.68 33.13
N MET A 134 11.38 -21.15 32.14
CA MET A 134 12.55 -20.46 31.57
C MET A 134 12.34 -20.19 30.07
N ASP A 135 12.90 -19.12 29.52
CA ASP A 135 12.82 -18.85 28.08
C ASP A 135 13.70 -19.84 27.27
N LEU A 136 13.18 -20.35 26.15
CA LEU A 136 13.78 -21.43 25.36
C LEU A 136 15.14 -21.00 24.77
N GLY A 137 15.29 -19.70 24.46
CA GLY A 137 16.57 -19.13 24.02
C GLY A 137 17.66 -19.20 25.09
N SER A 138 17.29 -18.99 26.36
CA SER A 138 18.20 -19.15 27.51
C SER A 138 18.45 -20.62 27.86
N PHE A 139 17.52 -21.51 27.50
CA PHE A 139 17.66 -22.96 27.69
C PHE A 139 18.66 -23.59 26.70
N LEU A 140 18.64 -23.16 25.43
CA LEU A 140 19.50 -23.70 24.37
C LEU A 140 20.93 -23.14 24.36
N THR A 141 21.21 -22.08 25.11
CA THR A 141 22.55 -21.46 25.20
C THR A 141 23.37 -21.98 26.38
N LYS A 142 22.82 -22.89 27.18
CA LYS A 142 23.53 -23.68 28.19
C LYS A 142 24.01 -25.01 27.61
#